data_AF-A0A375IXA2-F1
#
_entry.id   AF-A0A375IXA2-F1
#
_cell.length_a   1.000
_cell.length_b   1.000
_cell.length_c   1.000
_cell.angle_alpha   90.00
_cell.angle_beta   90.00
_cell.angle_gamma   90.00
#
_symmetry.space_group_name_H-M   'P 1'
#
loop_
_entity.id
_entity.type
_entity.pdbx_description
1 polymer ?
#
loop_
_entity_poly.entity_id
_entity_poly.type
_entity_poly.pdbx_seq_one_letter_code
_entity_poly.pdbx_strand_id
1 'polypeptide(L)'
;MTARRPPRDAVAPPAPAGGAAPPPDPLVTRYLDWLRGSRKLAEHTLSGYARELRVLQAHAAQHAPGVALLALQTHHIRNFAARLHAAGLVGTSIGRALSAWRGFYLWAARHGHGVTVNPVDGVRAPRSRHALPKALSVEHAVALVAHPAGTDAEALRDQAVYELFYSSGLRLSELVQLDLRYADADGYRSSGWLDLAGAEVTVTGKGSRRRSVPVGSKAIAALQAWLAVRDALLRPGAAAEDANALFLGPRGRRLSMRAVQLRLKQQALRAGVPADVHPHMLRHSFATHMLQSSGDLRAVQEMLGHASISTTQVYTALDFQHLAKVYDKAHPRAGRARAKPAADSADSAGGAADTGATPED
;
A
#
# COMPACT_ATOMS: atom_id res chain seq x y z
N MET A 1 18.76 -28.60 -10.84
CA MET A 1 17.51 -28.32 -11.60
C MET A 1 16.64 -27.37 -10.78
N THR A 2 16.85 -26.07 -10.96
CA THR A 2 16.27 -24.98 -10.18
C THR A 2 14.93 -24.55 -10.80
N ALA A 3 13.83 -24.90 -10.13
CA ALA A 3 12.48 -24.45 -10.52
C ALA A 3 12.34 -22.94 -10.27
N ARG A 4 12.45 -22.16 -11.35
CA ARG A 4 12.30 -20.71 -11.37
C ARG A 4 10.84 -20.35 -11.06
N ARG A 5 10.58 -19.89 -9.84
CA ARG A 5 9.25 -19.47 -9.37
C ARG A 5 8.86 -18.14 -10.07
N PRO A 6 7.67 -18.02 -10.69
CA PRO A 6 7.31 -16.80 -11.42
C PRO A 6 7.00 -15.63 -10.44
N PRO A 7 7.21 -14.38 -10.86
CA PRO A 7 7.04 -13.20 -10.02
C PRO A 7 5.55 -12.95 -9.68
N ARG A 8 5.29 -12.66 -8.40
CA ARG A 8 3.98 -12.26 -7.85
C ARG A 8 3.65 -10.79 -8.14
N ASP A 9 3.74 -10.38 -9.39
CA ASP A 9 3.02 -9.18 -9.82
C ASP A 9 1.60 -9.61 -10.21
N ALA A 10 0.61 -8.79 -9.89
CA ALA A 10 -0.75 -8.99 -10.35
C ALA A 10 -0.76 -8.90 -11.88
N VAL A 11 -0.48 -10.04 -12.52
CA VAL A 11 -0.63 -10.23 -13.96
C VAL A 11 -2.07 -9.88 -14.26
N ALA A 12 -2.28 -8.74 -14.93
CA ALA A 12 -3.51 -8.49 -15.64
C ALA A 12 -3.80 -9.75 -16.45
N PRO A 13 -5.05 -10.26 -16.47
CA PRO A 13 -5.34 -11.43 -17.28
C PRO A 13 -4.76 -11.20 -18.68
N PRO A 14 -4.02 -12.17 -19.25
CA PRO A 14 -3.52 -12.00 -20.60
C PRO A 14 -4.72 -11.60 -21.46
N ALA A 15 -4.62 -10.46 -22.14
CA ALA A 15 -5.56 -10.15 -23.21
C ALA A 15 -5.62 -11.40 -24.11
N PRO A 16 -6.81 -11.84 -24.54
CA PRO A 16 -6.91 -13.02 -25.39
C PRO A 16 -5.95 -12.85 -26.56
N ALA A 17 -5.06 -13.83 -26.75
CA ALA A 17 -4.14 -13.83 -27.85
C ALA A 17 -4.94 -13.80 -29.15
N GLY A 18 -4.80 -12.72 -29.93
CA GLY A 18 -5.21 -12.67 -31.33
C GLY A 18 -6.66 -12.30 -31.65
N GLY A 19 -7.24 -11.29 -30.97
CA GLY A 19 -8.50 -10.69 -31.42
C GLY A 19 -8.78 -9.36 -30.73
N ALA A 20 -9.27 -8.36 -31.46
CA ALA A 20 -9.73 -7.10 -30.88
C ALA A 20 -10.76 -7.38 -29.77
N ALA A 21 -10.58 -6.79 -28.59
CA ALA A 21 -11.52 -6.97 -27.49
C ALA A 21 -12.93 -6.56 -27.95
N PRO A 22 -13.98 -7.34 -27.63
CA PRO A 22 -15.34 -7.00 -28.04
C PRO A 22 -15.70 -5.60 -27.49
N PRO A 23 -16.44 -4.79 -28.25
CA PRO A 23 -16.93 -3.51 -27.75
C PRO A 23 -17.72 -3.74 -26.45
N PRO A 24 -17.64 -2.80 -25.48
CA PRO A 24 -18.32 -2.97 -24.21
C PRO A 24 -19.84 -3.08 -24.42
N ASP A 25 -20.42 -4.16 -23.89
CA ASP A 25 -21.84 -4.44 -23.90
C ASP A 25 -22.61 -3.22 -23.34
N PRO A 26 -23.66 -2.72 -24.02
CA PRO A 26 -24.42 -1.55 -23.59
C PRO A 26 -24.96 -1.66 -22.15
N LEU A 27 -25.32 -2.87 -21.70
CA LEU A 27 -25.80 -3.09 -20.34
C LEU A 27 -24.67 -3.06 -19.31
N VAL A 28 -23.46 -3.47 -19.68
CA VAL A 28 -22.28 -3.29 -18.84
C VAL A 28 -22.00 -1.80 -18.63
N THR A 29 -22.10 -0.99 -19.69
CA THR A 29 -21.93 0.47 -19.59
C THR A 29 -23.01 1.08 -18.68
N ARG A 30 -24.28 0.75 -18.89
CA ARG A 30 -25.40 1.22 -18.03
C ARG A 30 -25.22 0.82 -16.57
N TYR A 31 -24.75 -0.39 -16.30
CA TYR A 31 -24.47 -0.83 -14.93
C TYR A 31 -23.37 0.01 -14.28
N LEU A 32 -22.27 0.28 -14.99
CA LEU A 32 -21.17 1.09 -14.47
C LEU A 32 -21.59 2.54 -14.22
N ASP A 33 -22.42 3.11 -15.10
CA ASP A 33 -23.00 4.45 -14.93
C ASP A 33 -23.96 4.50 -13.74
N TRP A 34 -24.79 3.46 -13.57
CA TRP A 34 -25.65 3.33 -12.40
C TRP A 34 -24.85 3.22 -11.10
N LEU A 35 -23.76 2.45 -11.08
CA LEU A 35 -22.87 2.38 -9.91
C LEU A 35 -22.23 3.74 -9.60
N ARG A 36 -21.88 4.51 -10.64
CA ARG A 36 -21.32 5.86 -10.50
C ARG A 36 -22.34 6.84 -9.91
N GLY A 37 -23.54 6.91 -10.49
CA GLY A 37 -24.57 7.87 -10.07
C GLY A 37 -25.31 7.47 -8.80
N SER A 38 -25.89 6.27 -8.78
CA SER A 38 -26.82 5.84 -7.71
C SER A 38 -26.11 5.33 -6.46
N ARG A 39 -24.92 4.75 -6.61
CA ARG A 39 -24.16 4.19 -5.47
C ARG A 39 -22.93 5.00 -5.07
N LYS A 40 -22.60 6.06 -5.81
CA LYS A 40 -21.45 6.96 -5.56
C LYS A 40 -20.17 6.18 -5.21
N LEU A 41 -19.95 5.05 -5.90
CA LEU A 41 -18.79 4.21 -5.65
C LEU A 41 -17.51 4.94 -6.07
N ALA A 42 -16.45 4.78 -5.29
CA ALA A 42 -15.16 5.40 -5.59
C ALA A 42 -14.62 4.93 -6.95
N GLU A 43 -13.99 5.85 -7.70
CA GLU A 43 -13.54 5.63 -9.09
C GLU A 43 -12.64 4.40 -9.26
N HIS A 44 -11.78 4.10 -8.27
CA HIS A 44 -10.94 2.91 -8.28
C HIS A 44 -11.75 1.60 -8.23
N THR A 45 -12.91 1.61 -7.55
CA THR A 45 -13.80 0.44 -7.48
C THR A 45 -14.54 0.26 -8.81
N LEU A 46 -14.99 1.35 -9.43
CA LEU A 46 -15.61 1.34 -10.77
C LEU A 46 -14.63 0.81 -11.83
N SER A 47 -13.40 1.33 -11.84
CA SER A 47 -12.33 0.87 -12.73
C SER A 47 -12.04 -0.63 -12.55
N GLY A 48 -12.05 -1.12 -11.30
CA GLY A 48 -11.93 -2.53 -10.98
C GLY A 48 -13.07 -3.36 -11.59
N TYR A 49 -14.33 -2.95 -11.36
CA TYR A 49 -15.51 -3.64 -11.88
C TYR A 49 -15.54 -3.66 -13.42
N ALA A 50 -15.23 -2.52 -14.06
CA ALA A 50 -15.14 -2.42 -15.50
C ALA A 50 -14.13 -3.43 -16.08
N ARG A 51 -12.96 -3.57 -15.46
CA ARG A 51 -11.97 -4.58 -15.86
C ARG A 51 -12.52 -5.99 -15.74
N GLU A 52 -13.11 -6.35 -14.59
CA GLU A 52 -13.62 -7.71 -14.40
C GLU A 52 -14.80 -8.03 -15.34
N LEU A 53 -15.64 -7.06 -15.68
CA LEU A 53 -16.73 -7.25 -16.64
C LEU A 53 -16.24 -7.36 -18.09
N ARG A 54 -15.10 -6.74 -18.44
CA ARG A 54 -14.44 -7.02 -19.73
C ARG A 54 -13.93 -8.46 -19.79
N VAL A 55 -13.41 -9.00 -18.68
CA VAL A 55 -13.00 -10.42 -18.62
C VAL A 55 -14.20 -11.33 -18.87
N LEU A 56 -15.36 -11.04 -18.27
CA LEU A 56 -16.58 -11.79 -18.54
C LEU A 56 -16.96 -11.78 -20.02
N GLN A 57 -16.98 -10.60 -20.65
CA GLN A 57 -17.33 -10.45 -22.06
C GLN A 57 -16.35 -11.17 -23.00
N ALA A 58 -15.05 -11.06 -22.73
CA ALA A 58 -14.03 -11.75 -23.53
C ALA A 58 -14.21 -13.28 -23.43
N HIS A 59 -14.42 -13.82 -22.22
CA HIS A 59 -14.66 -15.25 -22.04
C HIS A 59 -15.99 -15.70 -22.66
N ALA A 60 -17.05 -14.89 -22.58
CA ALA A 60 -18.33 -15.17 -23.23
C ALA A 60 -18.16 -15.27 -24.75
N ALA A 61 -17.52 -14.27 -25.36
CA ALA A 61 -17.27 -14.25 -26.80
C ALA A 61 -16.41 -15.44 -27.27
N GLN A 62 -15.38 -15.80 -26.50
CA GLN A 62 -14.44 -16.85 -26.90
C GLN A 62 -14.93 -18.27 -26.60
N HIS A 63 -15.71 -18.48 -25.54
CA HIS A 63 -16.00 -19.81 -25.00
C HIS A 63 -17.49 -20.12 -24.85
N ALA A 64 -18.36 -19.17 -25.15
CA ALA A 64 -19.81 -19.38 -25.30
C ALA A 64 -20.32 -18.61 -26.54
N PRO A 65 -19.74 -18.85 -27.73
CA PRO A 65 -20.13 -18.12 -28.93
C PRO A 65 -21.62 -18.31 -29.23
N GLY A 66 -22.30 -17.22 -29.63
CA GLY A 66 -23.74 -17.22 -29.89
C GLY A 66 -24.63 -17.13 -28.65
N VAL A 67 -24.07 -17.18 -27.44
CA VAL A 67 -24.82 -16.99 -26.20
C VAL A 67 -24.76 -15.53 -25.78
N ALA A 68 -25.91 -14.87 -25.69
CA ALA A 68 -26.00 -13.50 -25.20
C ALA A 68 -25.49 -13.40 -23.76
N LEU A 69 -24.90 -12.25 -23.39
CA LEU A 69 -24.26 -12.07 -22.09
C LEU A 69 -25.23 -12.38 -20.93
N LEU A 70 -26.48 -11.92 -21.00
CA LEU A 70 -27.49 -12.21 -19.97
C LEU A 70 -28.09 -13.62 -20.03
N ALA A 71 -27.87 -14.36 -21.11
CA ALA A 71 -28.31 -15.75 -21.28
C ALA A 71 -27.27 -16.77 -20.80
N LEU A 72 -26.12 -16.32 -20.31
CA LEU A 72 -25.12 -17.23 -19.74
C LEU A 72 -25.68 -17.97 -18.52
N GLN A 73 -25.52 -19.28 -18.51
CA GLN A 73 -25.89 -20.14 -17.41
C GLN A 73 -24.71 -20.43 -16.47
N THR A 74 -25.01 -20.99 -15.30
CA THR A 74 -24.02 -21.31 -14.26
C THR A 74 -22.87 -22.19 -14.74
N HIS A 75 -23.13 -23.11 -15.68
CA HIS A 75 -22.06 -23.98 -16.22
C HIS A 75 -21.03 -23.19 -17.04
N HIS A 76 -21.43 -22.16 -17.80
CA HIS A 76 -20.50 -21.25 -18.47
C HIS A 76 -19.62 -20.51 -17.46
N ILE A 77 -20.24 -19.97 -16.40
CA ILE A 77 -19.52 -19.23 -15.36
C ILE A 77 -18.50 -20.11 -14.63
N ARG A 78 -18.87 -21.36 -14.30
CA ARG A 78 -17.93 -22.35 -13.72
C ARG A 78 -16.77 -22.64 -14.67
N ASN A 79 -17.05 -22.85 -15.95
CA ASN A 79 -16.03 -23.10 -16.96
C ASN A 79 -15.09 -21.89 -17.13
N PHE A 80 -15.60 -20.66 -17.09
CA PHE A 80 -14.77 -19.46 -17.14
C PHE A 80 -13.87 -19.34 -15.92
N ALA A 81 -14.40 -19.57 -14.71
CA ALA A 81 -13.61 -19.58 -13.48
C ALA A 81 -12.52 -20.66 -13.51
N ALA A 82 -12.82 -21.86 -14.03
CA ALA A 82 -11.84 -22.94 -14.19
C ALA A 82 -10.75 -22.57 -15.20
N ARG A 83 -11.10 -21.91 -16.32
CA ARG A 83 -10.14 -21.42 -17.31
C ARG A 83 -9.24 -20.32 -16.77
N LEU A 84 -9.79 -19.37 -16.00
CA LEU A 84 -9.00 -18.36 -15.30
C LEU A 84 -7.99 -19.00 -14.34
N HIS A 85 -8.41 -20.02 -13.61
CA HIS A 85 -7.52 -20.79 -12.75
C HIS A 85 -6.43 -21.53 -13.53
N ALA A 86 -6.80 -22.21 -14.63
CA ALA A 86 -5.86 -22.89 -15.52
C ALA A 86 -4.85 -21.93 -16.17
N ALA A 87 -5.25 -20.67 -16.41
CA ALA A 87 -4.39 -19.60 -16.87
C ALA A 87 -3.49 -19.00 -15.75
N GLY A 88 -3.50 -19.57 -14.55
CA GLY A 88 -2.63 -19.19 -13.45
C GLY A 88 -3.17 -18.12 -12.50
N LEU A 89 -4.44 -17.71 -12.63
CA LEU A 89 -5.03 -16.79 -11.66
C LEU A 89 -5.27 -17.47 -10.31
N VAL A 90 -4.89 -16.78 -9.24
CA VAL A 90 -5.13 -17.23 -7.87
C VAL A 90 -6.60 -17.05 -7.46
N GLY A 91 -7.04 -17.85 -6.48
CA GLY A 91 -8.43 -17.87 -5.99
C GLY A 91 -8.98 -16.50 -5.58
N THR A 92 -8.17 -15.60 -5.02
CA THR A 92 -8.58 -14.23 -4.67
C THR A 92 -8.92 -13.38 -5.89
N SER A 93 -8.11 -13.47 -6.95
CA SER A 93 -8.37 -12.77 -8.22
C SER A 93 -9.66 -13.27 -8.87
N ILE A 94 -9.85 -14.59 -8.90
CA ILE A 94 -11.07 -15.21 -9.43
C ILE A 94 -12.28 -14.82 -8.58
N GLY A 95 -12.13 -14.80 -7.25
CA GLY A 95 -13.18 -14.37 -6.34
C GLY A 95 -13.61 -12.92 -6.57
N ARG A 96 -12.67 -12.03 -6.89
CA ARG A 96 -12.98 -10.64 -7.26
C ARG A 96 -13.74 -10.56 -8.57
N ALA A 97 -13.32 -11.30 -9.59
CA ALA A 97 -14.03 -11.37 -10.87
C ALA A 97 -15.48 -11.83 -10.66
N LEU A 98 -15.67 -12.97 -9.98
CA LEU A 98 -17.01 -13.50 -9.66
C LEU A 98 -17.86 -12.51 -8.85
N SER A 99 -17.26 -11.69 -7.99
CA SER A 99 -17.98 -10.68 -7.21
C SER A 99 -18.51 -9.54 -8.09
N ALA A 100 -17.67 -9.04 -9.02
CA ALA A 100 -18.11 -8.04 -9.99
C ALA A 100 -19.22 -8.60 -10.91
N TRP A 101 -19.09 -9.85 -11.35
CA TRP A 101 -20.09 -10.51 -12.20
C TRP A 101 -21.41 -10.70 -11.44
N ARG A 102 -21.39 -11.19 -10.19
CA ARG A 102 -22.62 -11.29 -9.36
C ARG A 102 -23.33 -9.94 -9.23
N GLY A 103 -22.58 -8.86 -8.99
CA GLY A 103 -23.14 -7.53 -8.89
C GLY A 103 -23.87 -7.10 -10.17
N PHE A 104 -23.29 -7.39 -11.33
CA PHE A 104 -23.88 -7.11 -12.64
C PHE A 104 -25.18 -7.89 -12.88
N TYR A 105 -25.19 -9.22 -12.68
CA TYR A 105 -26.41 -10.01 -12.88
C TYR A 105 -27.51 -9.67 -11.87
N LEU A 106 -27.14 -9.39 -10.61
CA LEU A 106 -28.10 -8.92 -9.61
C LEU A 106 -28.67 -7.54 -9.96
N TRP A 107 -27.87 -6.67 -10.56
CA TRP A 107 -28.36 -5.39 -11.09
C TRP A 107 -29.30 -5.64 -12.27
N ALA A 108 -28.92 -6.48 -13.23
CA ALA A 108 -29.72 -6.78 -14.40
C ALA A 108 -31.10 -7.39 -14.05
N ALA A 109 -31.12 -8.31 -13.08
CA ALA A 109 -32.36 -8.89 -12.55
C ALA A 109 -33.28 -7.83 -11.93
N ARG A 110 -32.72 -6.94 -11.08
CA ARG A 110 -33.50 -5.90 -10.40
C ARG A 110 -34.03 -4.80 -11.31
N HIS A 111 -33.40 -4.59 -12.47
CA HIS A 111 -33.78 -3.56 -13.43
C HIS A 111 -34.57 -4.14 -14.62
N GLY A 112 -35.07 -5.38 -14.50
CA GLY A 112 -35.99 -5.96 -15.49
C GLY A 112 -35.33 -6.36 -16.82
N HIS A 113 -34.02 -6.59 -16.85
CA HIS A 113 -33.30 -6.98 -18.07
C HIS A 113 -33.43 -8.48 -18.42
N GLY A 114 -34.49 -9.15 -17.97
CA GLY A 114 -34.76 -10.55 -18.33
C GLY A 114 -33.91 -11.61 -17.62
N VAL A 115 -33.19 -11.24 -16.55
CA VAL A 115 -32.46 -12.20 -15.70
C VAL A 115 -33.34 -12.61 -14.52
N THR A 116 -33.73 -13.87 -14.45
CA THR A 116 -34.54 -14.42 -13.35
C THR A 116 -33.70 -15.05 -12.25
N VAL A 117 -32.58 -15.67 -12.62
CA VAL A 117 -31.63 -16.32 -11.72
C VAL A 117 -30.24 -15.83 -12.05
N ASN A 118 -29.48 -15.44 -11.02
CA ASN A 118 -28.09 -15.02 -11.21
C ASN A 118 -27.20 -16.25 -11.47
N PRO A 119 -26.61 -16.39 -12.67
CA PRO A 119 -25.84 -17.58 -13.04
C PRO A 119 -24.52 -17.71 -12.27
N VAL A 120 -24.08 -16.64 -11.60
CA VAL A 120 -22.83 -16.59 -10.82
C VAL A 120 -23.05 -17.02 -9.37
N ASP A 121 -24.31 -17.13 -8.94
CA ASP A 121 -24.64 -17.60 -7.59
C ASP A 121 -24.24 -19.08 -7.42
N GLY A 122 -23.68 -19.40 -6.25
CA GLY A 122 -23.14 -20.72 -5.96
C GLY A 122 -21.78 -21.05 -6.62
N VAL A 123 -21.28 -20.23 -7.57
CA VAL A 123 -19.93 -20.41 -8.12
C VAL A 123 -18.89 -19.86 -7.15
N ARG A 124 -17.96 -20.72 -6.71
CA ARG A 124 -16.87 -20.36 -5.79
C ARG A 124 -15.54 -20.37 -6.52
N ALA A 125 -14.65 -19.46 -6.13
CA ALA A 125 -13.27 -19.51 -6.56
C ALA A 125 -12.56 -20.72 -5.92
N PRO A 126 -11.56 -21.32 -6.60
CA PRO A 126 -10.71 -22.33 -6.01
C PRO A 126 -10.10 -21.83 -4.70
N ARG A 127 -10.05 -22.69 -3.67
CA ARG A 127 -9.42 -22.37 -2.39
C ARG A 127 -7.92 -22.20 -2.60
N SER A 128 -7.43 -20.97 -2.59
CA SER A 128 -6.00 -20.69 -2.47
C SER A 128 -5.55 -21.01 -1.04
N ARG A 129 -4.53 -21.88 -0.90
CA ARG A 129 -3.80 -22.02 0.37
C ARG A 129 -3.08 -20.72 0.63
N HIS A 130 -3.68 -19.83 1.39
CA HIS A 130 -3.00 -18.64 1.86
C HIS A 130 -2.02 -19.06 2.94
N ALA A 131 -0.73 -19.03 2.64
CA ALA A 131 0.24 -18.79 3.70
C ALA A 131 -0.13 -17.44 4.32
N LEU A 132 -0.30 -17.39 5.64
CA LEU A 132 -0.45 -16.13 6.35
C LEU A 132 0.68 -15.20 5.89
N PRO A 133 0.40 -13.97 5.44
CA PRO A 133 1.45 -13.00 5.14
C PRO A 133 2.32 -12.88 6.39
N LYS A 134 3.58 -13.33 6.31
CA LYS A 134 4.49 -13.17 7.44
C LYS A 134 4.79 -11.69 7.55
N ALA A 135 4.42 -11.07 8.68
CA ALA A 135 4.95 -9.77 9.03
C ALA A 135 6.48 -9.81 8.90
N LEU A 136 7.09 -8.73 8.41
CA LEU A 136 8.52 -8.51 8.62
C LEU A 136 8.79 -8.57 10.12
N SER A 137 9.87 -9.25 10.50
CA SER A 137 10.39 -9.18 11.86
C SER A 137 10.74 -7.72 12.21
N VAL A 138 10.75 -7.42 13.50
CA VAL A 138 11.18 -6.12 14.02
C VAL A 138 12.56 -5.75 13.48
N GLU A 139 13.49 -6.69 13.46
CA GLU A 139 14.86 -6.52 12.95
C GLU A 139 14.88 -6.12 11.47
N HIS A 140 14.13 -6.82 10.60
CA HIS A 140 14.06 -6.48 9.19
C HIS A 140 13.37 -5.14 8.95
N ALA A 141 12.30 -4.83 9.70
CA ALA A 141 11.64 -3.54 9.58
C ALA A 141 12.57 -2.40 9.99
N VAL A 142 13.34 -2.58 11.08
CA VAL A 142 14.38 -1.64 11.51
C VAL A 142 15.49 -1.52 10.47
N ALA A 143 16.01 -2.62 9.93
CA ALA A 143 17.05 -2.59 8.90
C ALA A 143 16.59 -1.83 7.65
N LEU A 144 15.34 -2.02 7.24
CA LEU A 144 14.75 -1.31 6.11
C LEU A 144 14.74 0.21 6.31
N VAL A 145 14.28 0.70 7.48
CA VAL A 145 14.21 2.15 7.75
C VAL A 145 15.56 2.73 8.20
N ALA A 146 16.48 1.92 8.72
CA ALA A 146 17.78 2.38 9.21
C ALA A 146 18.87 2.44 8.12
N HIS A 147 18.52 2.25 6.85
CA HIS A 147 19.48 2.22 5.75
C HIS A 147 19.26 3.40 4.77
N PRO A 148 19.64 4.64 5.13
CA PRO A 148 19.45 5.79 4.24
C PRO A 148 20.08 5.55 2.87
N ALA A 149 19.33 5.86 1.82
CA ALA A 149 19.76 5.64 0.43
C ALA A 149 20.73 6.73 -0.09
N GLY A 150 20.98 7.79 0.68
CA GLY A 150 21.76 8.96 0.29
C GLY A 150 21.30 10.24 1.01
N THR A 151 21.83 11.38 0.58
CA THR A 151 21.50 12.72 1.12
C THR A 151 20.84 13.63 0.08
N ASP A 152 20.63 13.15 -1.14
CA ASP A 152 19.89 13.90 -2.16
C ASP A 152 18.39 13.99 -1.82
N ALA A 153 17.68 14.86 -2.52
CA ALA A 153 16.25 15.11 -2.27
C ALA A 153 15.38 13.84 -2.44
N GLU A 154 15.74 12.94 -3.35
CA GLU A 154 15.00 11.68 -3.52
C GLU A 154 15.24 10.70 -2.38
N ALA A 155 16.47 10.62 -1.88
CA ALA A 155 16.82 9.80 -0.73
C ALA A 155 16.16 10.31 0.56
N LEU A 156 16.14 11.64 0.77
CA LEU A 156 15.43 12.25 1.90
C LEU A 156 13.91 12.03 1.81
N ARG A 157 13.32 12.17 0.62
CA ARG A 157 11.91 11.81 0.36
C ARG A 157 11.64 10.35 0.71
N ASP A 158 12.44 9.44 0.16
CA ASP A 158 12.23 8.01 0.31
C ASP A 158 12.38 7.59 1.78
N GLN A 159 13.36 8.16 2.50
CA GLN A 159 13.51 7.97 3.94
C GLN A 159 12.27 8.44 4.71
N ALA A 160 11.76 9.64 4.43
CA ALA A 160 10.54 10.16 5.05
C ALA A 160 9.32 9.27 4.74
N VAL A 161 9.21 8.77 3.51
CA VAL A 161 8.19 7.80 3.11
C VAL A 161 8.27 6.52 3.95
N TYR A 162 9.45 5.92 4.10
CA TYR A 162 9.60 4.66 4.83
C TYR A 162 9.33 4.81 6.33
N GLU A 163 9.88 5.85 6.95
CA GLU A 163 9.69 6.13 8.38
C GLU A 163 8.23 6.46 8.69
N LEU A 164 7.59 7.32 7.88
CA LEU A 164 6.17 7.64 8.06
C LEU A 164 5.32 6.39 7.89
N PHE A 165 5.55 5.62 6.83
CA PHE A 165 4.74 4.45 6.53
C PHE A 165 4.86 3.36 7.60
N TYR A 166 6.07 3.16 8.14
CA TYR A 166 6.30 2.20 9.23
C TYR A 166 5.79 2.70 10.59
N SER A 167 5.77 4.01 10.85
CA SER A 167 5.36 4.57 12.16
C SER A 167 3.87 4.87 12.30
N SER A 168 3.13 4.99 11.19
CA SER A 168 1.72 5.41 11.20
C SER A 168 0.76 4.32 10.69
N GLY A 169 1.28 3.24 10.11
CA GLY A 169 0.43 2.16 9.59
C GLY A 169 -0.56 2.58 8.52
N LEU A 170 -0.35 3.70 7.83
CA LEU A 170 -1.21 4.19 6.76
C LEU A 170 -1.39 3.16 5.64
N ARG A 171 -2.48 3.25 4.88
CA ARG A 171 -2.58 2.56 3.58
C ARG A 171 -1.68 3.28 2.58
N LEU A 172 -1.16 2.55 1.60
CA LEU A 172 -0.34 3.16 0.54
C LEU A 172 -1.06 4.32 -0.17
N SER A 173 -2.37 4.14 -0.43
CA SER A 173 -3.21 5.18 -1.04
C SER A 173 -3.38 6.39 -0.14
N GLU A 174 -3.40 6.21 1.18
CA GLU A 174 -3.51 7.32 2.14
C GLU A 174 -2.18 8.08 2.20
N LEU A 175 -1.05 7.38 2.28
CA LEU A 175 0.29 7.96 2.31
C LEU A 175 0.56 8.89 1.10
N VAL A 176 0.32 8.40 -0.12
CA VAL A 176 0.61 9.19 -1.34
C VAL A 176 -0.34 10.36 -1.54
N GLN A 177 -1.50 10.35 -0.87
CA GLN A 177 -2.51 11.40 -0.93
C GLN A 177 -2.38 12.42 0.21
N LEU A 178 -1.38 12.31 1.07
CA LEU A 178 -1.13 13.31 2.10
C LEU A 178 -0.71 14.64 1.48
N ASP A 179 -1.21 15.72 2.08
CA ASP A 179 -0.82 17.08 1.81
C ASP A 179 0.02 17.68 2.94
N LEU A 180 0.74 18.75 2.63
CA LEU A 180 1.49 19.54 3.61
C LEU A 180 0.59 20.11 4.71
N ARG A 181 -0.64 20.49 4.34
CA ARG A 181 -1.68 21.05 5.20
C ARG A 181 -3.05 20.84 4.55
N TYR A 182 -4.12 21.07 5.28
CA TYR A 182 -5.47 21.07 4.70
C TYR A 182 -5.60 22.20 3.66
N ALA A 183 -6.09 21.85 2.47
CA ALA A 183 -6.45 22.78 1.41
C ALA A 183 -7.87 22.48 0.90
N ASP A 184 -8.65 23.53 0.66
CA ASP A 184 -10.01 23.48 0.12
C ASP A 184 -10.22 24.74 -0.74
N ALA A 185 -9.52 24.79 -1.86
CA ALA A 185 -9.44 25.94 -2.76
C ALA A 185 -9.10 25.48 -4.19
N ASP A 186 -9.38 26.31 -5.19
CA ASP A 186 -9.03 26.07 -6.60
C ASP A 186 -9.53 24.72 -7.17
N GLY A 187 -10.71 24.28 -6.72
CA GLY A 187 -11.29 22.99 -7.11
C GLY A 187 -10.55 21.77 -6.52
N TYR A 188 -9.61 21.99 -5.60
CA TYR A 188 -8.85 20.96 -4.91
C TYR A 188 -9.27 20.89 -3.44
N ARG A 189 -9.50 19.66 -2.96
CA ARG A 189 -9.82 19.40 -1.55
C ARG A 189 -8.97 18.26 -1.00
N SER A 190 -8.25 18.54 0.07
CA SER A 190 -7.38 17.56 0.74
C SER A 190 -8.17 16.37 1.25
N SER A 191 -7.66 15.17 0.96
CA SER A 191 -8.17 13.92 1.51
C SER A 191 -7.40 13.43 2.73
N GLY A 192 -6.19 13.98 2.95
CA GLY A 192 -5.40 13.83 4.16
C GLY A 192 -4.26 14.85 4.20
N TRP A 193 -3.77 15.16 5.40
CA TRP A 193 -2.72 16.17 5.59
C TRP A 193 -1.88 15.88 6.83
N LEU A 194 -0.67 16.45 6.82
CA LEU A 194 0.26 16.43 7.95
C LEU A 194 -0.06 17.57 8.93
N ASP A 195 -0.08 17.23 10.21
CA ASP A 195 0.07 18.17 11.32
C ASP A 195 1.43 17.90 11.99
N LEU A 196 2.45 18.63 11.54
CA LEU A 196 3.82 18.44 12.01
C LEU A 196 3.98 18.85 13.48
N ALA A 197 3.23 19.85 13.94
CA ALA A 197 3.31 20.35 15.32
C ALA A 197 2.63 19.38 16.30
N GLY A 198 1.48 18.82 15.90
CA GLY A 198 0.78 17.77 16.65
C GLY A 198 1.43 16.38 16.54
N ALA A 199 2.43 16.21 15.67
CA ALA A 199 3.01 14.92 15.30
C ALA A 199 1.94 13.91 14.84
N GLU A 200 1.02 14.36 14.00
CA GLU A 200 -0.12 13.58 13.53
C GLU A 200 -0.33 13.72 12.02
N VAL A 201 -0.98 12.73 11.42
CA VAL A 201 -1.52 12.82 10.06
C VAL A 201 -3.01 12.56 10.09
N THR A 202 -3.78 13.41 9.44
CA THR A 202 -5.21 13.20 9.26
C THR A 202 -5.46 12.51 7.92
N VAL A 203 -6.27 11.45 7.90
CA VAL A 203 -6.64 10.75 6.67
C VAL A 203 -8.14 10.44 6.60
N THR A 204 -8.69 10.45 5.40
CA THR A 204 -10.10 10.13 5.16
C THR A 204 -10.27 8.66 4.80
N GLY A 205 -10.97 7.91 5.66
CA GLY A 205 -11.26 6.49 5.50
C GLY A 205 -12.55 6.20 4.70
N LYS A 206 -12.97 4.92 4.70
CA LYS A 206 -14.19 4.47 4.02
C LYS A 206 -15.41 5.17 4.62
N GLY A 207 -16.29 5.71 3.77
CA GLY A 207 -17.47 6.46 4.21
C GLY A 207 -17.18 7.93 4.56
N SER A 208 -16.09 8.50 4.05
CA SER A 208 -15.69 9.91 4.23
C SER A 208 -15.44 10.32 5.68
N ARG A 209 -15.19 9.36 6.58
CA ARG A 209 -14.83 9.63 7.97
C ARG A 209 -13.34 9.91 8.10
N ARG A 210 -12.99 11.02 8.73
CA ARG A 210 -11.60 11.36 9.03
C ARG A 210 -11.12 10.60 10.28
N ARG A 211 -9.83 10.30 10.32
CA ARG A 211 -9.14 9.84 11.52
C ARG A 211 -7.75 10.48 11.58
N SER A 212 -7.32 10.84 12.78
CA SER A 212 -5.93 11.23 13.04
C SER A 212 -5.13 10.00 13.40
N VAL A 213 -3.88 9.97 12.96
CA VAL A 213 -2.94 8.89 13.21
C VAL A 213 -1.64 9.53 13.72
N PRO A 214 -1.13 9.11 14.88
CA PRO A 214 0.11 9.66 15.41
C PRO A 214 1.30 9.23 14.56
N VAL A 215 2.33 10.07 14.55
CA VAL A 215 3.56 9.87 13.80
C VAL A 215 4.73 9.79 14.79
N GLY A 216 5.53 8.73 14.67
CA GLY A 216 6.68 8.51 15.55
C GLY A 216 7.77 9.56 15.37
N SER A 217 8.55 9.81 16.41
CA SER A 217 9.60 10.86 16.42
C SER A 217 10.64 10.71 15.30
N LYS A 218 11.01 9.48 14.92
CA LYS A 218 11.91 9.21 13.79
C LYS A 218 11.32 9.62 12.44
N ALA A 219 10.02 9.42 12.27
CA ALA A 219 9.31 9.87 11.08
C ALA A 219 9.17 11.38 11.03
N ILE A 220 8.93 12.04 12.16
CA ILE A 220 8.94 13.51 12.24
C ILE A 220 10.31 14.07 11.82
N ALA A 221 11.41 13.52 12.34
CA ALA A 221 12.75 13.95 11.95
C ALA A 221 13.02 13.76 10.45
N ALA A 222 12.62 12.62 9.88
CA ALA A 222 12.76 12.37 8.45
C ALA A 222 11.88 13.30 7.59
N LEU A 223 10.64 13.56 8.03
CA LEU A 223 9.73 14.50 7.38
C LEU A 223 10.30 15.93 7.39
N GLN A 224 10.87 16.39 8.51
CA GLN A 224 11.52 17.70 8.59
C GLN A 224 12.68 17.82 7.58
N ALA A 225 13.55 16.80 7.50
CA ALA A 225 14.64 16.78 6.54
C ALA A 225 14.15 16.81 5.09
N TRP A 226 13.08 16.07 4.79
CA TRP A 226 12.44 16.09 3.47
C TRP A 226 11.81 17.46 3.15
N LEU A 227 11.05 18.03 4.07
CA LEU A 227 10.36 19.31 3.88
C LEU A 227 11.33 20.46 3.58
N ALA A 228 12.55 20.41 4.14
CA ALA A 228 13.60 21.40 3.86
C ALA A 228 14.05 21.44 2.39
N VAL A 229 13.91 20.34 1.65
CA VAL A 229 14.35 20.22 0.24
C VAL A 229 13.20 20.01 -0.74
N ARG A 230 11.99 19.74 -0.25
CA ARG A 230 10.82 19.36 -1.05
C ARG A 230 10.48 20.38 -2.14
N ASP A 231 10.48 21.66 -1.80
CA ASP A 231 10.04 22.71 -2.73
C ASP A 231 11.02 22.96 -3.89
N ALA A 232 12.27 22.53 -3.76
CA ALA A 232 13.23 22.55 -4.87
C ALA A 232 12.82 21.64 -6.04
N LEU A 233 11.94 20.66 -5.79
CA LEU A 233 11.39 19.77 -6.82
C LEU A 233 10.09 20.29 -7.43
N LEU A 234 9.49 21.34 -6.87
CA LEU A 234 8.23 21.88 -7.38
C LEU A 234 8.49 22.68 -8.67
N ARG A 235 7.65 22.48 -9.68
CA ARG A 235 7.74 23.24 -10.93
C ARG A 235 6.99 24.56 -10.83
N PRO A 236 7.48 25.64 -11.45
CA PRO A 236 6.69 26.85 -11.63
C PRO A 236 5.35 26.54 -12.31
N GLY A 237 4.26 27.08 -11.79
CA GLY A 237 2.90 26.80 -12.30
C GLY A 237 2.40 25.38 -12.02
N ALA A 238 2.93 24.70 -11.00
CA ALA A 238 2.42 23.40 -10.57
C ALA A 238 0.91 23.46 -10.28
N ALA A 239 0.20 22.39 -10.64
CA ALA A 239 -1.22 22.26 -10.32
C ALA A 239 -1.42 22.22 -8.79
N ALA A 240 -2.60 22.64 -8.32
CA ALA A 240 -2.93 22.66 -6.90
C ALA A 240 -2.68 21.31 -6.19
N GLU A 241 -2.96 20.19 -6.88
CA GLU A 241 -2.69 18.84 -6.36
C GLU A 241 -1.20 18.60 -6.08
N ASP A 242 -0.31 19.07 -6.96
CA ASP A 242 1.14 18.91 -6.82
C ASP A 242 1.73 19.91 -5.84
N ALA A 243 1.22 21.15 -5.84
CA ALA A 243 1.65 22.19 -4.90
C ALA A 243 1.38 21.78 -3.44
N ASN A 244 0.24 21.15 -3.17
CA ASN A 244 -0.13 20.71 -1.83
C ASN A 244 0.45 19.34 -1.43
N ALA A 245 0.87 18.50 -2.40
CA ALA A 245 1.33 17.14 -2.12
C ALA A 245 2.51 17.09 -1.14
N LEU A 246 2.42 16.24 -0.10
CA LEU A 246 3.52 16.03 0.84
C LEU A 246 4.74 15.40 0.14
N PHE A 247 4.52 14.42 -0.73
CA PHE A 247 5.59 13.71 -1.44
C PHE A 247 5.54 13.95 -2.95
N LEU A 248 6.67 14.34 -3.53
CA LEU A 248 6.83 14.60 -4.96
C LEU A 248 7.75 13.56 -5.61
N GLY A 249 7.41 13.14 -6.83
CA GLY A 249 8.34 12.45 -7.71
C GLY A 249 9.38 13.40 -8.30
N PRO A 250 10.41 12.87 -8.99
CA PRO A 250 11.49 13.67 -9.58
C PRO A 250 11.04 14.68 -10.64
N ARG A 251 9.80 14.54 -11.15
CA ARG A 251 9.18 15.47 -12.12
C ARG A 251 8.34 16.56 -11.46
N GLY A 252 8.44 16.75 -10.14
CA GLY A 252 7.65 17.74 -9.40
C GLY A 252 6.15 17.47 -9.41
N ARG A 253 5.76 16.21 -9.57
CA ARG A 253 4.37 15.72 -9.53
C ARG A 253 4.15 14.92 -8.26
N ARG A 254 2.92 14.83 -7.74
CA ARG A 254 2.56 13.94 -6.62
C ARG A 254 3.13 12.53 -6.83
N LEU A 255 3.77 12.00 -5.79
CA LEU A 255 4.40 10.69 -5.83
C LEU A 255 3.36 9.59 -6.07
N SER A 256 3.60 8.73 -7.06
CA SER A 256 2.67 7.64 -7.39
C SER A 256 2.84 6.42 -6.48
N MET A 257 1.76 5.67 -6.27
CA MET A 257 1.80 4.38 -5.55
C MET A 257 2.82 3.41 -6.14
N ARG A 258 2.91 3.35 -7.48
CA ARG A 258 3.84 2.45 -8.17
C ARG A 258 5.29 2.83 -7.92
N ALA A 259 5.59 4.13 -7.81
CA ALA A 259 6.92 4.63 -7.47
C ALA A 259 7.32 4.21 -6.05
N VAL A 260 6.44 4.40 -5.06
CA VAL A 260 6.69 3.96 -3.68
C VAL A 260 6.97 2.46 -3.62
N GLN A 261 6.17 1.64 -4.31
CA GLN A 261 6.38 0.18 -4.36
C GLN A 261 7.75 -0.20 -4.97
N LEU A 262 8.16 0.49 -6.04
CA LEU A 262 9.45 0.24 -6.68
C LEU A 262 10.62 0.61 -5.76
N ARG A 263 10.55 1.81 -5.17
CA ARG A 263 11.56 2.33 -4.24
C ARG A 263 11.68 1.46 -3.00
N LEU A 264 10.55 1.04 -2.42
CA LEU A 264 10.52 0.13 -1.28
C LEU A 264 11.18 -1.22 -1.58
N LYS A 265 10.95 -1.79 -2.76
CA LYS A 265 11.60 -3.04 -3.18
C LYS A 265 13.12 -2.86 -3.34
N GLN A 266 13.56 -1.74 -3.91
CA GLN A 266 14.99 -1.41 -4.04
C GLN A 266 15.63 -1.25 -2.65
N GLN A 267 14.94 -0.55 -1.74
CA GLN A 267 15.38 -0.38 -0.36
C GLN A 267 15.50 -1.71 0.38
N ALA A 268 14.53 -2.61 0.19
CA ALA A 268 14.54 -3.93 0.79
C ALA A 268 15.79 -4.74 0.38
N LEU A 269 16.13 -4.70 -0.92
CA LEU A 269 17.33 -5.34 -1.44
C LEU A 269 18.61 -4.75 -0.85
N ARG A 270 18.71 -3.42 -0.75
CA ARG A 270 19.87 -2.73 -0.18
C ARG A 270 20.06 -3.02 1.30
N ALA A 271 18.97 -3.08 2.05
CA ALA A 271 18.96 -3.37 3.48
C ALA A 271 19.16 -4.87 3.81
N GLY A 272 19.31 -5.74 2.81
CA GLY A 272 19.46 -7.18 3.01
C GLY A 272 18.22 -7.89 3.57
N VAL A 273 17.03 -7.27 3.42
CA VAL A 273 15.76 -7.84 3.89
C VAL A 273 15.01 -8.54 2.76
N PRO A 274 14.01 -9.39 3.04
CA PRO A 274 13.30 -10.15 2.02
C PRO A 274 12.79 -9.28 0.85
N ALA A 275 13.10 -9.68 -0.38
CA ALA A 275 12.80 -8.89 -1.59
C ALA A 275 11.30 -8.74 -1.90
N ASP A 276 10.43 -9.48 -1.21
CA ASP A 276 8.98 -9.39 -1.34
C ASP A 276 8.35 -8.32 -0.46
N VAL A 277 9.13 -7.53 0.28
CA VAL A 277 8.66 -6.35 1.04
C VAL A 277 7.77 -5.47 0.18
N HIS A 278 6.53 -5.30 0.63
CA HIS A 278 5.54 -4.46 -0.02
C HIS A 278 4.71 -3.69 1.02
N PRO A 279 4.01 -2.62 0.63
CA PRO A 279 3.34 -1.73 1.57
C PRO A 279 2.36 -2.43 2.54
N HIS A 280 1.61 -3.43 2.08
CA HIS A 280 0.75 -4.19 2.99
C HIS A 280 1.50 -4.97 4.08
N MET A 281 2.73 -5.46 3.82
CA MET A 281 3.53 -6.15 4.83
C MET A 281 4.08 -5.17 5.86
N LEU A 282 4.54 -3.99 5.46
CA LEU A 282 4.98 -2.96 6.41
C LEU A 282 3.87 -2.51 7.34
N ARG A 283 2.67 -2.26 6.80
CA ARG A 283 1.50 -1.94 7.61
C ARG A 283 1.15 -3.07 8.57
N HIS A 284 1.24 -4.33 8.13
CA HIS A 284 0.97 -5.47 8.99
C HIS A 284 2.04 -5.62 10.09
N SER A 285 3.32 -5.41 9.77
CA SER A 285 4.40 -5.38 10.75
C SER A 285 4.21 -4.29 11.79
N PHE A 286 3.87 -3.07 11.38
CA PHE A 286 3.53 -2.00 12.31
C PHE A 286 2.40 -2.42 13.27
N ALA A 287 1.30 -2.95 12.74
CA ALA A 287 0.17 -3.41 13.55
C ALA A 287 0.59 -4.47 14.57
N THR A 288 1.34 -5.47 14.13
CA THR A 288 1.83 -6.57 14.98
C THR A 288 2.80 -6.07 16.03
N HIS A 289 3.78 -5.24 15.66
CA HIS A 289 4.78 -4.72 16.59
C HIS A 289 4.16 -3.78 17.62
N MET A 290 3.25 -2.90 17.19
CA MET A 290 2.56 -2.01 18.13
C MET A 290 1.67 -2.79 19.10
N LEU A 291 0.97 -3.83 18.63
CA LEU A 291 0.21 -4.70 19.51
C LEU A 291 1.11 -5.39 20.54
N GLN A 292 2.26 -5.92 20.10
CA GLN A 292 3.23 -6.56 20.98
C GLN A 292 3.80 -5.61 22.05
N SER A 293 3.99 -4.33 21.71
CA SER A 293 4.54 -3.33 22.63
C SER A 293 3.50 -2.69 23.56
N SER A 294 2.25 -2.53 23.11
CA SER A 294 1.20 -1.83 23.87
C SER A 294 0.25 -2.74 24.64
N GLY A 295 0.03 -3.98 24.17
CA GLY A 295 -0.97 -4.88 24.72
C GLY A 295 -2.43 -4.47 24.46
N ASP A 296 -2.69 -3.31 23.82
CA ASP A 296 -4.03 -2.80 23.55
C ASP A 296 -4.45 -3.05 22.09
N LEU A 297 -5.15 -4.16 21.87
CA LEU A 297 -5.65 -4.54 20.55
C LEU A 297 -6.66 -3.54 19.99
N ARG A 298 -7.48 -2.89 20.82
CA ARG A 298 -8.55 -2.01 20.34
C ARG A 298 -8.01 -0.68 19.87
N ALA A 299 -7.13 -0.07 20.66
CA ALA A 299 -6.49 1.18 20.30
C ALA A 299 -5.65 1.04 19.01
N VAL A 300 -4.97 -0.10 18.83
CA VAL A 300 -4.26 -0.42 17.56
C VAL A 300 -5.22 -0.59 16.38
N GLN A 301 -6.36 -1.26 16.57
CA GLN A 301 -7.36 -1.47 15.51
C GLN A 301 -8.05 -0.19 15.05
N GLU A 302 -8.39 0.72 15.97
CA GLU A 302 -8.99 2.02 15.66
C GLU A 302 -8.02 2.94 14.92
N MET A 303 -6.76 3.01 15.37
CA MET A 303 -5.70 3.76 14.69
C MET A 303 -5.51 3.27 13.23
N LEU A 304 -5.62 1.95 13.01
CA LEU A 304 -5.57 1.36 11.67
C LEU A 304 -6.87 1.57 10.87
N GLY A 305 -7.97 2.02 11.48
CA GLY A 305 -9.23 2.33 10.80
C GLY A 305 -10.04 1.09 10.42
N HIS A 306 -10.05 0.05 11.27
CA HIS A 306 -10.95 -1.10 11.13
C HIS A 306 -12.36 -0.71 11.61
N ALA A 307 -13.36 -0.81 10.72
CA ALA A 307 -14.70 -0.25 10.92
C ALA A 307 -15.70 -1.14 11.71
N SER A 308 -15.24 -2.15 12.45
CA SER A 308 -16.05 -3.05 13.28
C SER A 308 -15.13 -3.56 14.42
N ILE A 309 -15.50 -3.50 15.70
CA ILE A 309 -16.51 -4.36 16.35
C ILE A 309 -17.17 -3.64 17.55
N SER A 310 -18.47 -3.91 17.74
CA SER A 310 -19.33 -3.49 18.85
C SER A 310 -18.68 -3.61 20.24
N THR A 311 -18.33 -2.47 20.83
CA THR A 311 -18.38 -2.13 22.28
C THR A 311 -17.78 -0.74 22.41
N THR A 312 -18.52 0.19 22.98
CA THR A 312 -18.14 1.61 23.06
C THR A 312 -17.03 1.81 24.09
N GLN A 313 -15.80 1.98 23.63
CA GLN A 313 -14.73 2.65 24.38
C GLN A 313 -14.26 3.78 23.48
N VAL A 314 -14.42 5.02 23.92
CA VAL A 314 -14.03 6.20 23.15
C VAL A 314 -12.56 6.46 23.43
N TYR A 315 -11.67 6.09 22.49
CA TYR A 315 -10.27 6.48 22.54
C TYR A 315 -10.09 7.91 22.00
N THR A 316 -9.20 8.66 22.65
CA THR A 316 -8.88 10.05 22.34
C THR A 316 -7.54 10.16 21.61
N ALA A 317 -7.26 11.32 21.02
CA ALA A 317 -5.95 11.62 20.42
C ALA A 317 -4.80 11.40 21.43
N LEU A 318 -5.02 11.66 22.71
CA LEU A 318 -4.04 11.45 23.78
C LEU A 318 -3.69 9.97 23.97
N ASP A 319 -4.67 9.07 23.84
CA ASP A 319 -4.44 7.63 23.92
C ASP A 319 -3.57 7.14 22.75
N PHE A 320 -3.82 7.66 21.54
CA PHE A 320 -3.01 7.34 20.37
C PHE A 320 -1.59 7.91 20.47
N GLN A 321 -1.42 9.14 20.98
CA GLN A 321 -0.09 9.70 21.26
C GLN A 321 0.66 8.89 22.32
N HIS A 322 -0.03 8.37 23.33
CA HIS A 322 0.56 7.46 24.31
C HIS A 322 1.05 6.17 23.64
N LEU A 323 0.23 5.55 22.77
CA LEU A 323 0.65 4.37 21.99
C LEU A 323 1.87 4.63 21.11
N ALA A 324 1.92 5.77 20.44
CA ALA A 324 3.07 6.16 19.63
C ALA A 324 4.33 6.33 20.49
N LYS A 325 4.21 6.91 21.70
CA LYS A 325 5.32 7.01 22.66
C LYS A 325 5.76 5.64 23.19
N VAL A 326 4.82 4.73 23.47
CA VAL A 326 5.12 3.35 23.88
C VAL A 326 5.87 2.61 22.77
N TYR A 327 5.39 2.74 21.53
CA TYR A 327 6.06 2.21 20.36
C TYR A 327 7.45 2.83 20.17
N ASP A 328 7.59 4.15 20.24
CA ASP A 328 8.88 4.84 20.12
C ASP A 328 9.87 4.35 21.18
N LYS A 329 9.43 4.18 22.45
CA LYS A 329 10.26 3.63 23.52
C LYS A 329 10.65 2.17 23.29
N ALA A 330 9.72 1.36 22.77
CA ALA A 330 9.95 -0.04 22.47
C ALA A 330 10.72 -0.27 21.16
N HIS A 331 10.81 0.75 20.29
CA HIS A 331 11.45 0.63 18.99
C HIS A 331 12.97 0.40 19.19
N PRO A 332 13.58 -0.60 18.53
CA PRO A 332 15.01 -0.91 18.70
C PRO A 332 16.01 0.23 18.40
N ARG A 333 15.55 1.32 17.76
CA ARG A 333 16.36 2.51 17.46
C ARG A 333 16.33 3.56 18.57
N ALA A 334 15.46 3.44 19.57
CA ALA A 334 15.43 4.36 20.70
C ALA A 334 16.67 4.23 21.59
N GLY A 335 17.20 3.01 21.74
CA GLY A 335 18.41 2.75 22.56
C GLY A 335 19.76 2.99 21.85
N ARG A 336 19.81 3.02 20.51
CA ARG A 336 21.07 3.10 19.75
C ARG A 336 21.62 4.52 19.55
N ALA A 337 20.90 5.57 19.95
CA ALA A 337 21.29 6.97 19.71
C ALA A 337 22.45 7.48 20.60
N ARG A 338 23.15 6.62 21.35
CA ARG A 338 24.22 7.01 22.31
C ARG A 338 25.60 6.39 22.06
N ALA A 339 25.84 5.72 20.94
CA ALA A 339 27.20 5.29 20.59
C ALA A 339 27.93 6.42 19.85
N LYS A 340 28.78 7.15 20.59
CA LYS A 340 29.74 8.15 20.09
C LYS A 340 30.70 7.47 19.08
N PRO A 341 31.14 8.13 18.00
CA PRO A 341 32.19 7.56 17.15
C PRO A 341 33.48 7.45 17.97
N ALA A 342 34.13 6.28 17.93
CA ALA A 342 35.47 6.12 18.45
C ALA A 342 36.41 7.03 17.66
N ALA A 343 37.13 7.90 18.37
CA ALA A 343 38.14 8.75 17.77
C ALA A 343 39.33 7.87 17.34
N ASP A 344 39.77 8.07 16.10
CA ASP A 344 41.01 7.50 15.56
C ASP A 344 42.20 7.95 16.43
N SER A 345 42.89 6.98 17.03
CA SER A 345 44.24 7.16 17.56
C SER A 345 45.21 7.12 16.39
N ALA A 346 45.55 8.29 15.85
CA ALA A 346 46.76 8.48 15.08
C ALA A 346 47.95 8.38 16.04
N ASP A 347 48.66 7.25 16.03
CA ASP A 347 49.94 7.14 16.71
C ASP A 347 51.07 7.35 15.69
N SER A 348 51.85 8.37 15.98
CA SER A 348 52.97 8.90 15.21
C SER A 348 54.21 8.05 15.43
N ALA A 349 54.62 7.29 14.40
CA ALA A 349 55.96 6.72 14.35
C ALA A 349 56.96 7.79 13.88
N GLY A 350 57.63 8.44 14.83
CA GLY A 350 58.78 9.33 14.64
C GLY A 350 59.90 8.90 15.57
N GLY A 351 61.04 8.52 15.00
CA GLY A 351 62.09 7.74 15.63
C GLY A 351 62.87 8.40 16.77
N ALA A 352 63.52 7.56 17.56
CA ALA A 352 64.79 7.85 18.19
C ALA A 352 65.56 6.52 18.41
N ALA A 353 66.83 6.57 18.09
CA ALA A 353 67.76 5.46 18.08
C ALA A 353 68.38 5.21 19.46
N ASP A 354 68.96 4.01 19.57
CA ASP A 354 70.32 3.75 20.08
C ASP A 354 70.52 3.13 21.47
N THR A 355 71.44 2.16 21.43
CA THR A 355 72.22 1.48 22.48
C THR A 355 71.55 0.48 23.43
N GLY A 356 72.14 -0.72 23.50
CA GLY A 356 72.35 -1.38 24.79
C GLY A 356 72.11 -2.90 24.89
N ALA A 357 73.03 -3.69 24.35
CA ALA A 357 73.65 -4.86 24.99
C ALA A 357 72.81 -6.02 25.61
N THR A 358 72.89 -7.16 24.91
CA THR A 358 73.18 -8.55 25.37
C THR A 358 72.16 -9.40 26.17
N PRO A 359 72.16 -10.75 25.94
CA PRO A 359 71.15 -11.70 26.39
C PRO A 359 71.63 -12.64 27.53
N GLU A 360 70.69 -13.33 28.19
CA GLU A 360 70.76 -14.59 28.99
C GLU A 360 69.46 -14.57 29.85
N ASP A 361 68.57 -15.56 29.94
CA ASP A 361 68.49 -16.98 29.57
C ASP A 361 66.99 -17.33 29.42
#